data_AF-A0A2U3AI73-F1
#
_entry.id   AF-A0A2U3AI73-F1
#
_cell.length_a   1.000
_cell.length_b   1.000
_cell.length_c   1.000
_cell.angle_alpha   90.00
_cell.angle_beta   90.00
_cell.angle_gamma   90.00
#
_symmetry.space_group_name_H-M   'P 1'
#
loop_
_entity.id
_entity.type
_entity.pdbx_description
1 polymer ?
#
loop_
_entity_poly.entity_id
_entity_poly.type
_entity_poly.pdbx_seq_one_letter_code
_entity_poly.pdbx_strand_id
1 'polypeptide(L)'
;MKNMNIFLKLITYILSAIITIGVIVFANLTSVSPTHKIGGNGNFGLIGFFYLFPFLIIFMTMTINFLDKYMYKKLLNKTIRIITCSSFFVIVLIIGIAFKRAFKLKSLLFEISPIYQGREDIPLFTMYSNDIFFNTSTFLVIVSICLFISGVMNFSKNKN
;
A
#
# COMPACT_ATOMS: atom_id res chain seq x y z
N MET A 1 -30.64 9.51 -15.61
CA MET A 1 -29.91 8.30 -15.15
C MET A 1 -28.39 8.36 -15.32
N LYS A 2 -27.82 8.81 -16.46
CA LYS A 2 -26.36 8.82 -16.69
C LYS A 2 -25.55 9.65 -15.66
N ASN A 3 -26.08 10.82 -15.26
CA ASN A 3 -25.42 11.70 -14.28
C ASN A 3 -25.42 11.09 -12.86
N MET A 4 -26.49 10.38 -12.49
CA MET A 4 -26.59 9.68 -11.20
C MET A 4 -25.53 8.57 -11.07
N ASN A 5 -25.26 7.84 -12.16
CA ASN A 5 -24.21 6.81 -12.19
C ASN A 5 -22.78 7.40 -12.09
N ILE A 6 -22.55 8.60 -12.63
CA ILE A 6 -21.25 9.28 -12.51
C ILE A 6 -21.05 9.76 -11.07
N PHE A 7 -22.08 10.39 -10.50
CA PHE A 7 -22.06 10.87 -9.13
C PHE A 7 -21.82 9.73 -8.12
N LEU A 8 -22.53 8.61 -8.27
CA LEU A 8 -22.36 7.45 -7.41
C LEU A 8 -20.93 6.89 -7.48
N LYS A 9 -20.36 6.76 -8.70
CA LYS A 9 -18.97 6.33 -8.88
C LYS A 9 -17.97 7.27 -8.22
N LEU A 10 -18.19 8.58 -8.34
CA LEU A 10 -17.33 9.58 -7.71
C LEU A 10 -17.37 9.45 -6.18
N ILE A 11 -18.56 9.32 -5.59
CA ILE A 11 -18.72 9.12 -4.15
C ILE A 11 -18.04 7.81 -3.70
N THR A 12 -18.30 6.70 -4.39
CA THR A 12 -17.68 5.41 -4.06
C THR A 12 -16.16 5.51 -4.12
N TYR A 13 -15.61 6.20 -5.11
CA TYR A 13 -14.17 6.41 -5.24
C TYR A 13 -13.60 7.23 -4.08
N ILE A 14 -14.20 8.39 -3.79
CA ILE A 14 -13.76 9.28 -2.70
C ILE A 14 -13.84 8.56 -1.36
N LEU A 15 -14.96 7.87 -1.08
CA LEU A 15 -15.14 7.12 0.15
C LEU A 15 -14.09 6.00 0.27
N SER A 16 -13.84 5.25 -0.79
CA SER A 16 -12.83 4.18 -0.80
C SER A 16 -11.42 4.73 -0.58
N ALA A 17 -11.10 5.90 -1.13
CA ALA A 17 -9.83 6.58 -0.92
C ALA A 17 -9.65 7.02 0.54
N ILE A 18 -10.67 7.67 1.12
CA ILE A 18 -10.67 8.11 2.53
C ILE A 18 -10.52 6.91 3.45
N ILE A 19 -11.29 5.84 3.23
CA ILE A 19 -11.21 4.60 4.02
C ILE A 19 -9.80 3.99 3.90
N THR A 20 -9.25 3.90 2.68
CA THR A 20 -7.90 3.36 2.46
C THR A 20 -6.84 4.13 3.25
N ILE A 21 -6.87 5.46 3.21
CA ILE A 21 -5.95 6.31 3.98
C ILE A 21 -6.18 6.10 5.48
N GLY A 22 -7.44 6.11 5.92
CA GLY A 22 -7.83 5.91 7.31
C GLY A 22 -7.30 4.60 7.89
N VAL A 23 -7.31 3.51 7.11
CA VAL A 23 -6.77 2.20 7.53
C VAL A 23 -5.26 2.23 7.69
N ILE A 24 -4.55 2.83 6.74
CA ILE A 24 -3.09 2.96 6.83
C ILE A 24 -2.72 3.77 8.07
N VAL A 25 -3.42 4.87 8.32
CA VAL A 25 -3.21 5.72 9.51
C VAL A 25 -3.55 4.95 10.79
N PHE A 26 -4.69 4.26 10.84
CA PHE A 26 -5.10 3.46 12.00
C PHE A 26 -4.08 2.34 12.32
N ALA A 27 -3.63 1.61 11.30
CA ALA A 27 -2.63 0.57 11.49
C ALA A 27 -1.30 1.15 11.99
N ASN A 28 -0.89 2.33 11.50
CA ASN A 28 0.28 3.05 12.02
C ASN A 28 0.13 3.40 13.51
N LEU A 29 -1.02 3.99 13.89
CA LEU A 29 -1.29 4.45 15.25
C LEU A 29 -1.37 3.31 16.26
N THR A 30 -1.68 2.10 15.81
CA THR A 30 -1.70 0.89 16.64
C THR A 30 -0.34 0.19 16.71
N SER A 31 0.72 0.79 16.15
CA SER A 31 2.09 0.26 16.30
C SER A 31 2.55 0.36 17.75
N VAL A 32 3.13 -0.72 18.27
CA VAL A 32 3.63 -0.79 19.65
C VAL A 32 5.16 -0.71 19.63
N SER A 33 5.74 -0.01 20.61
CA SER A 33 7.20 0.02 20.77
C SER A 33 7.74 -1.37 21.16
N PRO A 34 8.85 -1.84 20.57
CA PRO A 34 9.52 -3.09 20.98
C PRO A 34 9.94 -3.10 22.45
N THR A 35 10.20 -1.92 23.02
CA THR A 35 10.63 -1.77 24.42
C THR A 35 9.50 -1.80 25.43
N HIS A 36 8.24 -1.70 24.98
CA HIS A 36 7.08 -1.81 25.86
C HIS A 36 6.78 -3.30 26.11
N LYS A 37 6.85 -3.72 27.38
CA LYS A 37 6.46 -5.07 27.83
C LYS A 37 4.93 -5.22 27.87
N ILE A 38 4.26 -4.97 26.75
CA ILE A 38 2.85 -5.31 26.58
C ILE A 38 2.81 -6.73 26.01
N GLY A 39 2.42 -7.68 26.86
CA GLY A 39 2.05 -9.02 26.43
C GLY A 39 0.64 -9.00 25.83
N GLY A 40 0.49 -9.41 24.57
CA GLY A 40 -0.79 -9.48 23.88
C GLY A 40 -0.63 -10.12 22.51
N ASN A 41 -1.55 -11.02 22.14
CA ASN A 41 -1.43 -11.90 20.97
C ASN A 41 -2.05 -11.31 19.69
N GLY A 42 -1.96 -9.99 19.46
CA GLY A 42 -2.72 -9.37 18.38
C GLY A 42 -2.06 -8.15 17.75
N ASN A 43 -1.84 -8.22 16.44
CA ASN A 43 -1.62 -7.02 15.63
C ASN A 43 -2.98 -6.38 15.32
N PHE A 44 -3.46 -5.51 16.22
CA PHE A 44 -4.75 -4.81 16.06
C PHE A 44 -4.82 -3.99 14.76
N GLY A 45 -3.70 -3.46 14.28
CA GLY A 45 -3.63 -2.74 13.01
C GLY A 45 -4.03 -3.59 11.80
N LEU A 46 -3.73 -4.90 11.80
CA LEU A 46 -4.12 -5.81 10.73
C LEU A 46 -5.63 -6.08 10.67
N ILE A 47 -6.35 -5.94 11.78
CA ILE A 47 -7.81 -6.11 11.81
C ILE A 47 -8.48 -5.10 10.87
N GLY A 48 -8.00 -3.84 10.88
CA GLY A 48 -8.48 -2.81 9.97
C GLY A 48 -8.31 -3.21 8.50
N PHE A 49 -7.18 -3.83 8.15
CA PHE A 49 -6.95 -4.31 6.79
C PHE A 49 -7.87 -5.45 6.38
N PHE A 50 -8.18 -6.41 7.26
CA PHE A 50 -9.06 -7.54 6.92
C PHE A 50 -10.47 -7.10 6.52
N TYR A 51 -11.09 -6.21 7.31
CA TYR A 51 -12.46 -5.75 7.03
C TYR A 51 -12.54 -4.75 5.87
N LEU A 52 -11.46 -4.00 5.63
CA LEU A 52 -11.46 -2.88 4.71
C LEU A 52 -10.69 -3.16 3.41
N PHE A 53 -10.15 -4.37 3.26
CA PHE A 53 -9.55 -4.89 2.03
C PHE A 53 -10.44 -4.69 0.79
N PRO A 54 -11.78 -4.89 0.85
CA PRO A 54 -12.65 -4.62 -0.30
C PRO A 54 -12.57 -3.16 -0.78
N PHE A 55 -12.48 -2.20 0.13
CA PHE A 55 -12.39 -0.77 -0.24
C PHE A 55 -11.06 -0.42 -0.88
N LEU A 56 -9.96 -1.04 -0.42
CA LEU A 56 -8.66 -0.91 -1.06
C LEU A 56 -8.71 -1.44 -2.51
N ILE A 57 -9.31 -2.61 -2.73
CA ILE A 57 -9.47 -3.18 -4.08
C ILE A 57 -10.33 -2.26 -4.96
N ILE A 58 -11.45 -1.75 -4.44
CA ILE A 58 -12.32 -0.83 -5.17
C ILE A 58 -11.56 0.44 -5.54
N PHE A 59 -10.86 1.04 -4.57
CA PHE A 59 -10.01 2.21 -4.80
C PHE A 59 -9.00 1.94 -5.92
N MET A 60 -8.20 0.88 -5.80
CA MET A 60 -7.19 0.53 -6.80
C MET A 60 -7.80 0.30 -8.18
N THR A 61 -8.89 -0.45 -8.26
CA THR A 61 -9.58 -0.76 -9.53
C THR A 61 -10.10 0.51 -10.20
N MET A 62 -10.72 1.42 -9.44
CA MET A 62 -11.21 2.69 -9.98
C MET A 62 -10.07 3.62 -10.38
N THR A 63 -9.00 3.70 -9.58
CA THR A 63 -7.80 4.47 -9.92
C THR A 63 -7.15 3.95 -11.21
N ILE A 64 -6.97 2.64 -11.34
CA ILE A 64 -6.40 2.01 -12.55
C ILE A 64 -7.27 2.33 -13.77
N ASN A 65 -8.59 2.13 -13.67
CA ASN A 65 -9.51 2.44 -14.78
C ASN A 65 -9.50 3.91 -15.19
N PHE A 66 -9.37 4.82 -14.23
CA PHE A 66 -9.26 6.25 -14.49
C PHE A 66 -7.92 6.58 -15.17
N LEU A 67 -6.81 6.13 -14.58
CA LEU A 67 -5.46 6.35 -15.09
C LEU A 67 -5.26 5.76 -16.47
N ASP A 68 -5.71 4.53 -16.71
CA ASP A 68 -5.66 3.87 -18.02
C ASP A 68 -6.33 4.72 -19.10
N LYS A 69 -7.56 5.20 -18.85
CA LYS A 69 -8.28 6.09 -19.78
C LYS A 69 -7.59 7.44 -19.95
N TYR A 70 -7.07 8.00 -18.88
CA TYR A 70 -6.39 9.29 -18.90
C TYR A 70 -5.08 9.20 -19.71
N MET A 71 -4.22 8.23 -19.39
CA MET A 71 -2.98 7.94 -20.10
C MET A 71 -3.26 7.69 -21.58
N TYR A 72 -4.21 6.80 -21.88
CA TYR A 72 -4.60 6.50 -23.26
C TYR A 72 -5.07 7.76 -23.98
N LYS A 73 -5.90 8.62 -23.39
CA LYS A 73 -6.45 9.75 -24.15
C LYS A 73 -5.52 10.95 -24.25
N LYS A 74 -4.72 11.22 -23.22
CA LYS A 74 -4.07 12.51 -23.04
C LYS A 74 -2.54 12.47 -23.11
N LEU A 75 -1.92 11.31 -22.95
CA LEU A 75 -0.46 11.22 -22.88
C LEU A 75 0.16 10.63 -24.14
N LEU A 76 1.42 11.00 -24.38
CA LEU A 76 2.28 10.42 -25.40
C LEU A 76 2.91 9.12 -24.87
N ASN A 77 3.21 8.18 -25.77
CA ASN A 77 3.81 6.88 -25.42
C ASN A 77 5.12 7.03 -24.62
N LYS A 78 5.95 8.03 -24.95
CA LYS A 78 7.19 8.33 -24.21
C LYS A 78 6.90 8.69 -22.74
N THR A 79 5.88 9.51 -22.50
CA THR A 79 5.47 9.92 -21.14
C THR A 79 4.93 8.72 -20.36
N ILE A 80 4.11 7.88 -20.99
CA ILE A 80 3.59 6.64 -20.36
C ILE A 80 4.76 5.72 -19.97
N ARG A 81 5.76 5.58 -20.84
CA ARG A 81 6.98 4.80 -20.56
C ARG A 81 7.73 5.32 -19.33
N ILE A 82 7.95 6.63 -19.27
CA ILE A 82 8.62 7.27 -18.14
C ILE A 82 7.85 7.03 -16.84
N ILE A 83 6.53 7.27 -16.83
CA ILE A 83 5.67 7.08 -15.65
C ILE A 83 5.71 5.62 -15.17
N THR A 84 5.69 4.66 -16.10
CA THR A 84 5.70 3.23 -15.75
C THR A 84 7.03 2.80 -15.15
N CYS A 85 8.15 3.24 -15.75
CA CYS A 85 9.47 2.94 -15.23
C CYS A 85 9.72 3.62 -13.88
N SER A 86 9.30 4.89 -13.72
CA SER A 86 9.48 5.61 -12.47
C SER A 86 8.62 5.04 -11.35
N SER A 87 7.37 4.64 -11.63
CA SER A 87 6.51 4.01 -10.62
C SER A 87 7.06 2.67 -10.16
N PHE A 88 7.58 1.84 -11.08
CA PHE A 88 8.28 0.60 -10.72
C PHE A 88 9.49 0.85 -9.82
N PHE A 89 10.32 1.84 -10.17
CA PHE A 89 11.48 2.19 -9.36
C PHE A 89 11.09 2.64 -7.95
N VAL A 90 10.05 3.47 -7.81
CA VAL A 90 9.52 3.91 -6.51
C VAL A 90 9.03 2.72 -5.68
N ILE A 91 8.31 1.77 -6.30
CA ILE A 91 7.85 0.55 -5.61
C ILE A 91 9.04 -0.22 -5.03
N VAL A 92 10.04 -0.53 -5.87
CA VAL A 92 11.24 -1.29 -5.46
C VAL A 92 12.00 -0.57 -4.36
N LEU A 93 12.18 0.75 -4.49
CA LEU A 93 12.91 1.56 -3.51
C LEU A 93 12.21 1.57 -2.14
N ILE A 94 10.90 1.84 -2.10
CA ILE A 94 10.15 1.89 -0.84
C ILE A 94 10.11 0.50 -0.19
N ILE A 95 9.84 -0.55 -0.97
CA ILE A 95 9.83 -1.93 -0.47
C ILE A 95 11.21 -2.29 0.09
N GLY A 96 12.30 -1.97 -0.62
CA GLY A 96 13.66 -2.23 -0.14
C GLY A 96 13.98 -1.53 1.18
N ILE A 97 13.58 -0.25 1.34
CA ILE A 97 13.75 0.48 2.60
C ILE A 97 12.93 -0.16 3.73
N ALA A 98 11.67 -0.55 3.45
CA ALA A 98 10.80 -1.20 4.43
C ALA A 98 11.40 -2.53 4.91
N PHE A 99 11.87 -3.38 3.99
CA PHE A 99 12.55 -4.63 4.34
C PHE A 99 13.81 -4.39 5.18
N LYS A 100 14.65 -3.42 4.80
CA LYS A 100 15.85 -3.07 5.58
C LYS A 100 15.48 -2.66 7.01
N ARG A 101 14.42 -1.87 7.20
CA ARG A 101 13.92 -1.49 8.54
C ARG A 101 13.36 -2.69 9.29
N ALA A 102 12.60 -3.56 8.62
CA ALA A 102 12.01 -4.74 9.22
C ALA A 102 13.07 -5.74 9.71
N PHE A 103 14.15 -5.96 8.97
CA PHE A 103 15.25 -6.82 9.42
C PHE A 103 16.02 -6.26 10.62
N LYS A 104 16.18 -4.94 10.69
CA LYS A 104 16.73 -4.28 11.89
C LYS A 104 15.82 -4.48 13.10
N LEU A 105 14.51 -4.32 12.91
CA LEU A 105 13.52 -4.56 13.95
C LEU A 105 13.53 -6.02 14.44
N LYS A 106 13.59 -6.99 13.52
CA LYS A 106 13.72 -8.42 13.87
C LYS A 106 14.98 -8.69 14.70
N SER A 107 16.11 -8.05 14.36
CA SER A 107 17.35 -8.20 15.12
C SER A 107 17.22 -7.63 16.54
N LEU A 108 16.59 -6.46 16.68
CA LEU A 108 16.31 -5.85 17.99
C LEU A 108 15.37 -6.72 18.84
N LEU A 109 14.29 -7.23 18.24
CA LEU A 109 13.32 -8.09 18.93
C LEU A 109 13.95 -9.38 19.45
N PHE A 110 14.87 -9.98 18.69
CA PHE A 110 15.65 -11.13 19.11
C PHE A 110 16.55 -10.82 20.32
N GLU A 111 17.17 -9.64 20.36
CA GLU A 111 18.04 -9.23 21.46
C GLU A 111 17.27 -8.94 22.77
N ILE A 112 16.07 -8.39 22.67
CA ILE A 112 15.33 -7.89 23.85
C ILE A 112 14.26 -8.86 24.37
N SER A 113 13.78 -9.80 23.54
CA SER A 113 12.67 -10.68 23.89
C SER A 113 13.14 -12.11 24.13
N PRO A 114 12.95 -12.67 25.33
CA PRO A 114 13.31 -14.06 25.64
C PRO A 114 12.41 -15.09 24.94
N ILE A 115 11.37 -14.64 24.22
CA ILE A 115 10.37 -15.49 23.56
C ILE A 115 10.92 -16.07 22.25
N TYR A 116 11.85 -15.36 21.59
CA TYR A 116 12.34 -15.76 20.28
C TYR A 116 13.64 -16.57 20.40
N GLN A 117 13.64 -17.79 19.88
CA GLN A 117 14.80 -18.69 19.90
C GLN A 117 15.73 -18.44 18.70
N GLY A 118 15.21 -17.88 17.61
CA GLY A 118 15.99 -17.42 16.46
C GLY A 118 15.39 -16.19 15.78
N ARG A 119 16.20 -15.50 14.96
CA ARG A 119 15.73 -14.36 14.14
C ARG A 119 14.73 -14.80 13.07
N GLU A 120 14.82 -16.04 12.60
CA GLU A 120 13.93 -16.55 11.54
C GLU A 120 12.50 -16.73 12.04
N ASP A 121 12.32 -17.08 13.31
CA ASP A 121 11.02 -17.32 13.96
C ASP A 121 10.17 -16.06 14.12
N ILE A 122 10.79 -14.87 14.02
CA ILE A 122 10.08 -13.60 14.16
C ILE A 122 9.37 -13.28 12.83
N PRO A 123 8.03 -13.26 12.77
CA PRO A 123 7.32 -12.91 11.53
C PRO A 123 7.61 -11.46 11.14
N LEU A 124 7.53 -11.16 9.83
CA LEU A 124 7.71 -9.80 9.32
C LEU A 124 6.59 -8.86 9.80
N PHE A 125 5.35 -9.33 9.76
CA PHE A 125 4.17 -8.58 10.18
C PHE A 125 3.86 -8.86 11.66
N THR A 126 4.46 -8.07 12.53
CA THR A 126 4.20 -8.05 13.96
C THR A 126 3.53 -6.73 14.36
N MET A 127 2.95 -6.68 15.56
CA MET A 127 2.44 -5.42 16.13
C MET A 127 3.51 -4.31 16.26
N TYR A 128 4.79 -4.70 16.26
CA TYR A 128 5.94 -3.79 16.31
C TYR A 128 6.35 -3.22 14.95
N SER A 129 5.87 -3.81 13.86
CA SER A 129 6.29 -3.49 12.49
C SER A 129 5.29 -2.62 11.74
N ASN A 130 4.18 -2.24 12.37
CA ASN A 130 3.11 -1.52 11.71
C ASN A 130 3.56 -0.14 11.22
N ASP A 131 4.37 0.57 11.99
CA ASP A 131 4.96 1.86 11.58
C ASP A 131 5.89 1.74 10.36
N ILE A 132 6.44 0.54 10.11
CA ILE A 132 7.28 0.25 8.95
C ILE A 132 6.43 -0.03 7.71
N PHE A 133 5.38 -0.85 7.84
CA PHE A 133 4.59 -1.36 6.71
C PHE A 133 3.30 -0.60 6.42
N PHE A 134 2.79 0.17 7.37
CA PHE A 134 1.54 0.92 7.28
C PHE A 134 1.79 2.39 7.58
N ASN A 135 2.47 3.08 6.68
CA ASN A 135 2.74 4.51 6.79
C ASN A 135 2.44 5.21 5.46
N THR A 136 2.76 6.49 5.37
CA THR A 136 2.54 7.28 4.14
C THR A 136 3.22 6.66 2.91
N SER A 137 4.38 6.01 3.08
CA SER A 137 5.07 5.33 1.98
C SER A 137 4.27 4.15 1.44
N THR A 138 3.47 3.46 2.27
CA THR A 138 2.55 2.40 1.84
C THR A 138 1.50 2.92 0.88
N PHE A 139 0.93 4.10 1.16
CA PHE A 139 -0.02 4.75 0.26
C PHE A 139 0.65 5.13 -1.07
N LEU A 140 1.89 5.65 -1.03
CA LEU A 140 2.66 5.93 -2.25
C LEU A 140 2.93 4.67 -3.07
N VAL A 141 3.20 3.53 -2.43
CA VAL A 141 3.34 2.23 -3.12
C VAL A 141 2.03 1.83 -3.79
N ILE A 142 0.89 1.94 -3.10
CA ILE A 142 -0.43 1.63 -3.68
C ILE A 142 -0.70 2.47 -4.93
N VAL A 143 -0.50 3.79 -4.86
CA VAL A 143 -0.67 4.69 -6.01
C VAL A 143 0.32 4.36 -7.13
N SER A 144 1.56 4.04 -6.78
CA SER A 144 2.59 3.66 -7.76
C SER A 144 2.25 2.34 -8.46
N ILE A 145 1.67 1.36 -7.75
CA ILE A 145 1.16 0.12 -8.35
C ILE A 145 0.05 0.43 -9.34
N CYS A 146 -0.90 1.30 -8.97
CA CYS A 146 -1.97 1.71 -9.89
C CYS A 146 -1.41 2.38 -11.16
N LEU A 147 -0.42 3.27 -11.02
CA LEU A 147 0.28 3.90 -12.15
C LEU A 147 1.02 2.88 -13.02
N PHE A 148 1.73 1.95 -12.39
CA PHE A 148 2.47 0.89 -13.07
C PHE A 148 1.54 0.01 -13.91
N ILE A 149 0.48 -0.54 -13.29
CA ILE A 149 -0.49 -1.40 -13.99
C ILE A 149 -1.14 -0.65 -15.15
N SER A 150 -1.60 0.59 -14.91
CA SER A 150 -2.22 1.42 -15.96
C SER A 150 -1.27 1.69 -17.12
N GLY A 151 -0.01 1.95 -16.83
CA GLY A 151 1.04 2.18 -17.83
C GLY A 151 1.32 0.94 -18.66
N VAL A 152 1.47 -0.23 -18.03
CA VAL A 152 1.65 -1.53 -18.71
C VAL A 152 0.45 -1.85 -19.59
N MET A 153 -0.77 -1.66 -19.09
CA MET A 153 -2.00 -1.84 -19.89
C MET A 153 -2.00 -0.95 -21.13
N ASN A 154 -1.48 0.27 -21.06
CA ASN A 154 -1.41 1.17 -22.20
C ASN A 154 -0.38 0.77 -23.25
N PHE A 155 0.72 0.09 -22.87
CA PHE A 155 1.66 -0.46 -23.86
C PHE A 155 1.02 -1.53 -24.75
N SER A 156 0.11 -2.33 -24.19
CA SER A 156 -0.61 -3.34 -24.97
C SER A 156 -1.59 -2.76 -26.00
N LYS A 157 -1.97 -1.48 -25.83
CA LYS A 157 -3.02 -0.82 -26.62
C LYS A 157 -2.49 0.01 -27.78
N ASN A 158 -1.19 -0.08 -28.10
CA ASN A 158 -0.47 0.63 -29.16
C ASN A 158 -1.32 1.66 -29.92
N LYS A 159 -1.21 2.94 -29.54
CA LYS A 159 -1.63 4.03 -30.42
C LYS A 159 -0.69 4.04 -31.62
N ASN A 160 -1.18 3.53 -32.75
CA ASN A 160 -0.66 3.92 -34.07
C ASN A 160 -0.85 5.43 -34.26
#